data_AF-A0A7K4XVN7-F1
#
_entry.id   AF-A0A7K4XVN7-F1
#
_cell.length_a   1.000
_cell.length_b   1.000
_cell.length_c   1.000
_cell.angle_alpha   90.00
_cell.angle_beta   90.00
_cell.angle_gamma   90.00
#
_symmetry.space_group_name_H-M   'P 1'
#
loop_
_entity.id
_entity.type
_entity.pdbx_description
1 polymer ?
#
loop_
_entity_poly.entity_id
_entity_poly.type
_entity_poly.pdbx_seq_one_letter_code
_entity_poly.pdbx_strand_id
1 'polypeptide(L)'
;LSPELAELVRRVSRAHQETFPSLGQLGKYTTNSSADHRVQLDLGLWDKFSELATKCIIKIVEFAKRLPGFTGLSMADQITLLKAACLDILMLRICTRYTPEQDTMTFSDGLTLTRTQMHNAGFGPLTDLVFAFAGQLLPLQLDDTETGLLSAICLICG
;
A
#
# COMPACT_ATOMS: atom_id res chain seq x y z
N LEU A 1 9.85 26.83 5.17
CA LEU A 1 8.49 26.51 4.65
C LEU A 1 7.53 27.57 5.12
N SER A 2 6.51 27.94 4.32
CA SER A 2 5.41 28.76 4.84
C SER A 2 4.64 27.99 5.92
N PRO A 3 4.01 28.67 6.89
CA PRO A 3 3.21 28.01 7.93
C PRO A 3 2.11 27.11 7.36
N GLU A 4 1.48 27.54 6.26
CA GLU A 4 0.42 26.78 5.57
C GLU A 4 0.95 25.49 4.93
N LEU A 5 2.13 25.54 4.32
CA LEU A 5 2.74 24.35 3.72
C LEU A 5 3.18 23.34 4.79
N ALA A 6 3.73 23.82 5.91
CA ALA A 6 4.08 22.95 7.03
C ALA A 6 2.85 22.26 7.63
N GLU A 7 1.73 22.99 7.73
CA GLU A 7 0.44 22.45 8.16
C GLU A 7 -0.08 21.38 7.20
N LEU A 8 0.00 21.63 5.90
CA LEU A 8 -0.39 20.66 4.87
C LEU A 8 0.41 19.37 4.99
N VAL A 9 1.75 19.46 5.02
CA VAL A 9 2.64 18.30 5.15
C VAL A 9 2.29 17.49 6.39
N ARG A 10 2.09 18.15 7.53
CA ARG A 10 1.71 17.49 8.78
C ARG A 10 0.36 16.78 8.70
N ARG A 11 -0.65 17.38 8.04
CA ARG A 11 -1.97 16.76 7.85
C ARG A 11 -1.90 15.52 6.96
N VAL A 12 -1.17 15.60 5.85
CA VAL A 12 -1.01 14.47 4.93
C VAL A 12 -0.24 13.33 5.61
N SER A 13 0.87 13.64 6.28
CA SER A 13 1.66 12.66 7.04
C SER A 13 0.79 11.92 8.07
N ARG A 14 0.05 12.68 8.89
CA ARG A 14 -0.87 12.11 9.89
C ARG A 14 -1.97 11.25 9.24
N ALA A 15 -2.58 11.71 8.16
CA ALA A 15 -3.60 10.95 7.45
C ALA A 15 -3.07 9.63 6.91
N HIS A 16 -1.83 9.61 6.40
CA HIS A 16 -1.16 8.40 5.96
C HIS A 16 -0.95 7.43 7.13
N GLN A 17 -0.28 7.86 8.19
CA GLN A 17 0.04 7.02 9.36
C GLN A 17 -1.21 6.42 10.03
N GLU A 18 -2.29 7.20 10.16
CA GLU A 18 -3.54 6.73 10.78
C GLU A 18 -4.33 5.75 9.89
N THR A 19 -4.03 5.68 8.59
CA THR A 19 -4.70 4.77 7.64
C THR A 19 -3.78 3.67 7.11
N PHE A 20 -2.50 3.72 7.46
CA PHE A 20 -1.48 2.79 7.01
C PHE A 20 -0.38 2.67 8.08
N PRO A 21 -0.42 1.65 8.95
CA PRO A 21 0.59 1.47 10.00
C PRO A 21 1.98 1.25 9.39
N SER A 22 3.03 1.74 10.03
CA SER A 22 4.41 1.50 9.57
C SER A 22 4.81 0.03 9.80
N LEU A 23 5.79 -0.46 9.04
CA LEU A 23 6.24 -1.85 9.11
C LEU A 23 6.70 -2.25 10.52
N GLY A 24 7.33 -1.33 11.27
CA GLY A 24 7.80 -1.56 12.64
C GLY A 24 6.69 -1.63 13.70
N GLN A 25 5.47 -1.18 13.39
CA GLN A 25 4.32 -1.21 14.30
C GLN A 25 3.51 -2.52 14.19
N LEU A 26 3.81 -3.36 13.21
CA LEU A 26 3.03 -4.55 12.90
C LEU A 26 3.55 -5.78 13.66
N GLY A 27 2.64 -6.48 14.34
CA GLY A 27 2.89 -7.81 14.88
C GLY A 27 2.93 -8.83 13.74
N LYS A 28 4.13 -9.08 13.18
CA LYS A 28 4.29 -9.96 12.02
C LYS A 28 3.93 -11.41 12.35
N TYR A 29 3.15 -12.04 11.47
CA TYR A 29 2.89 -13.48 11.50
C TYR A 29 2.94 -14.07 10.09
N THR A 30 3.20 -15.36 9.97
CA THR A 30 3.34 -16.06 8.68
C THR A 30 2.26 -17.13 8.51
N THR A 31 2.13 -17.64 7.29
CA THR A 31 1.35 -18.84 6.98
C THR A 31 2.24 -19.85 6.26
N ASN A 32 1.90 -21.13 6.38
CA ASN A 32 2.66 -22.22 5.76
C ASN A 32 2.08 -22.59 4.38
N SER A 33 0.95 -21.99 3.97
CA SER A 33 0.26 -22.29 2.71
C SER A 33 1.16 -22.02 1.50
N SER A 34 1.30 -23.02 0.64
CA SER A 34 1.97 -22.97 -0.67
C SER A 34 3.28 -22.17 -0.68
N ALA A 35 4.13 -22.38 0.33
CA ALA A 35 5.36 -21.61 0.51
C ALA A 35 6.51 -22.06 -0.41
N ASP A 36 6.58 -23.35 -0.75
CA ASP A 36 7.78 -23.96 -1.35
C ASP A 36 7.86 -23.83 -2.87
N HIS A 37 6.71 -23.80 -3.56
CA HIS A 37 6.67 -23.78 -5.02
C HIS A 37 5.57 -22.84 -5.54
N ARG A 38 5.83 -22.23 -6.70
CA ARG A 38 4.84 -21.41 -7.38
C ARG A 38 3.76 -22.29 -8.00
N VAL A 39 2.51 -21.98 -7.71
CA VAL A 39 1.31 -22.57 -8.32
C VAL A 39 0.53 -21.48 -9.04
N GLN A 40 -0.43 -21.86 -9.87
CA GLN A 40 -1.24 -20.88 -10.61
C GLN A 40 -2.00 -19.93 -9.67
N LEU A 41 -2.64 -20.49 -8.64
CA LEU A 41 -3.37 -19.76 -7.62
C LEU A 41 -3.62 -20.67 -6.42
N ASP A 42 -3.30 -20.21 -5.22
CA ASP A 42 -3.76 -20.82 -3.97
C ASP A 42 -5.01 -20.04 -3.52
N LEU A 43 -6.16 -20.72 -3.52
CA LEU A 43 -7.45 -20.08 -3.22
C LEU A 43 -7.51 -19.54 -1.79
N GLY A 44 -6.87 -20.20 -0.81
CA GLY A 44 -6.84 -19.72 0.56
C GLY A 44 -6.00 -18.46 0.72
N LEU A 45 -4.87 -18.39 0.00
CA LEU A 45 -4.06 -17.17 -0.07
C LEU A 45 -4.79 -16.05 -0.82
N TRP A 46 -5.47 -16.37 -1.93
CA TRP A 46 -6.28 -15.41 -2.69
C TRP A 46 -7.41 -14.81 -1.84
N ASP A 47 -8.13 -15.63 -1.08
CA ASP A 47 -9.22 -15.17 -0.21
C ASP A 47 -8.68 -14.19 0.84
N LYS A 48 -7.54 -14.51 1.46
CA LYS A 48 -6.90 -13.59 2.43
C LYS A 48 -6.35 -12.34 1.79
N PHE A 49 -5.69 -12.46 0.64
CA PHE A 49 -5.16 -11.33 -0.10
C PHE A 49 -6.27 -10.36 -0.52
N SER A 50 -7.35 -10.87 -1.12
CA SER A 50 -8.47 -10.07 -1.60
C SER A 50 -9.25 -9.39 -0.45
N GLU A 51 -9.40 -10.07 0.69
CA GLU A 51 -9.93 -9.49 1.93
C GLU A 51 -9.09 -8.28 2.38
N LEU A 52 -7.77 -8.45 2.42
CA LEU A 52 -6.83 -7.42 2.86
C LEU A 52 -6.73 -6.26 1.86
N ALA A 53 -6.74 -6.54 0.56
CA ALA A 53 -6.81 -5.52 -0.48
C ALA A 53 -8.08 -4.68 -0.35
N THR A 54 -9.24 -5.32 -0.14
CA THR A 54 -10.53 -4.63 0.06
C THR A 54 -10.49 -3.70 1.29
N LYS A 55 -9.95 -4.19 2.42
CA LYS A 55 -9.73 -3.37 3.61
C LYS A 55 -8.78 -2.19 3.34
N CYS A 56 -7.72 -2.40 2.57
CA CYS A 56 -6.77 -1.35 2.22
C CYS A 56 -7.41 -0.29 1.30
N ILE A 57 -8.27 -0.69 0.36
CA ILE A 57 -9.03 0.24 -0.49
C ILE A 57 -9.90 1.17 0.38
N ILE A 58 -10.62 0.63 1.36
CA ILE A 58 -11.40 1.44 2.31
C ILE A 58 -10.48 2.44 3.04
N LYS A 59 -9.28 2.02 3.42
CA LYS A 59 -8.28 2.90 4.06
C LYS A 59 -7.71 3.96 3.12
N ILE A 60 -7.60 3.69 1.81
CA ILE A 60 -7.23 4.69 0.81
C ILE A 60 -8.34 5.74 0.64
N VAL A 61 -9.61 5.32 0.65
CA VAL A 61 -10.75 6.26 0.63
C VAL A 61 -10.77 7.11 1.90
N GLU A 62 -10.50 6.51 3.07
CA GLU A 62 -10.39 7.23 4.34
C GLU A 62 -9.24 8.25 4.32
N PHE A 63 -8.08 7.86 3.77
CA PHE A 63 -6.93 8.74 3.55
C PHE A 63 -7.29 9.93 2.65
N ALA A 64 -7.91 9.66 1.49
CA ALA A 64 -8.34 10.67 0.53
C ALA A 64 -9.22 11.75 1.17
N LYS A 65 -10.23 11.33 1.95
CA LYS A 65 -11.16 12.24 2.63
C LYS A 65 -10.49 13.12 3.69
N ARG A 66 -9.31 12.75 4.18
CA ARG A 66 -8.53 13.53 5.16
C ARG A 66 -7.57 14.52 4.48
N LEU A 67 -7.39 14.44 3.16
CA LEU A 67 -6.56 15.39 2.41
C LEU A 67 -7.27 16.74 2.32
N PRO A 68 -6.57 17.86 2.61
CA PRO A 68 -7.14 19.19 2.46
C PRO A 68 -7.67 19.43 1.04
N GLY A 69 -8.93 19.86 0.92
CA GLY A 69 -9.58 20.18 -0.36
C GLY A 69 -10.28 19.02 -1.06
N PHE A 70 -9.93 17.75 -0.78
CA PHE A 70 -10.49 16.60 -1.51
C PHE A 70 -12.01 16.48 -1.37
N THR A 71 -12.55 16.65 -0.16
CA THR A 71 -14.01 16.62 0.08
C THR A 71 -14.74 17.85 -0.44
N GLY A 72 -14.02 18.88 -0.90
CA GLY A 72 -14.60 20.04 -1.57
C GLY A 72 -14.87 19.80 -3.07
N LEU A 73 -14.31 18.72 -3.64
CA LEU A 73 -14.59 18.29 -5.01
C LEU A 73 -15.99 17.67 -5.11
N SER A 74 -16.53 17.60 -6.33
CA SER A 74 -17.79 16.90 -6.56
C SER A 74 -17.65 15.40 -6.23
N MET A 75 -18.76 14.76 -5.83
CA MET A 75 -18.74 13.32 -5.57
C MET A 75 -18.30 12.50 -6.80
N ALA A 76 -18.61 12.99 -8.01
CA ALA A 76 -18.19 12.36 -9.26
C ALA A 76 -16.67 12.43 -9.45
N ASP A 77 -16.07 13.59 -9.17
CA ASP A 77 -14.61 13.77 -9.28
C ASP A 77 -13.89 12.94 -8.22
N GLN A 78 -14.37 12.94 -6.97
CA GLN A 78 -13.79 12.11 -5.90
C GLN A 78 -13.75 10.62 -6.30
N ILE A 79 -14.84 10.11 -6.89
CA ILE A 79 -14.92 8.72 -7.37
C ILE A 79 -13.96 8.49 -8.55
N THR A 80 -13.87 9.46 -9.46
CA THR A 80 -13.01 9.36 -10.64
C THR A 80 -11.54 9.28 -10.25
N LEU A 81 -11.07 10.22 -9.41
CA LEU A 81 -9.71 10.24 -8.87
C LEU A 81 -9.36 8.96 -8.12
N LEU A 82 -10.27 8.49 -7.25
CA LEU A 82 -10.06 7.23 -6.52
C LEU A 82 -9.98 6.03 -7.48
N LYS A 83 -10.83 5.95 -8.49
CA LYS A 83 -10.80 4.84 -9.46
C LYS A 83 -9.51 4.85 -10.29
N ALA A 84 -8.98 6.03 -10.63
CA ALA A 84 -7.76 6.16 -11.40
C ALA A 84 -6.52 5.77 -10.60
N ALA A 85 -6.38 6.25 -9.36
CA ALA A 85 -5.14 6.13 -8.59
C ALA A 85 -5.11 5.00 -7.56
N CYS A 86 -6.22 4.34 -7.25
CA CYS A 86 -6.29 3.39 -6.14
C CYS A 86 -5.30 2.22 -6.30
N LEU A 87 -5.13 1.68 -7.50
CA LEU A 87 -4.18 0.59 -7.74
C LEU A 87 -2.72 1.05 -7.56
N ASP A 88 -2.38 2.25 -8.00
CA ASP A 88 -1.04 2.82 -7.84
C ASP A 88 -0.70 2.99 -6.35
N ILE A 89 -1.66 3.49 -5.58
CA ILE A 89 -1.51 3.66 -4.12
C ILE A 89 -1.43 2.30 -3.42
N LEU A 90 -2.18 1.29 -3.85
CA LEU A 90 -2.07 -0.08 -3.34
C LEU A 90 -0.67 -0.66 -3.60
N MET A 91 -0.15 -0.50 -4.82
CA MET A 91 1.17 -0.97 -5.20
C MET A 91 2.27 -0.26 -4.40
N LEU A 92 2.20 1.06 -4.29
CA LEU A 92 3.14 1.83 -3.47
C LEU A 92 3.12 1.34 -2.02
N ARG A 93 1.93 1.23 -1.42
CA ARG A 93 1.74 0.75 -0.04
C ARG A 93 2.33 -0.63 0.20
N ILE A 94 2.07 -1.62 -0.66
CA ILE A 94 2.61 -2.97 -0.43
C ILE A 94 4.14 -3.01 -0.64
N CYS A 95 4.67 -2.19 -1.56
CA CYS A 95 6.11 -2.13 -1.81
C CYS A 95 6.89 -1.46 -0.67
N THR A 96 6.32 -0.48 0.03
CA THR A 96 6.94 0.06 1.26
C THR A 96 6.91 -0.90 2.45
N ARG A 97 6.25 -2.07 2.29
CA ARG A 97 6.21 -3.15 3.28
C ARG A 97 7.16 -4.30 2.94
N TYR A 98 8.05 -4.11 1.98
CA TYR A 98 9.05 -5.09 1.59
C TYR A 98 10.16 -5.18 2.64
N THR A 99 10.47 -6.40 3.09
CA THR A 99 11.62 -6.69 3.94
C THR A 99 12.64 -7.50 3.13
N PRO A 100 13.74 -6.89 2.66
CA PRO A 100 14.64 -7.52 1.69
C PRO A 100 15.40 -8.72 2.27
N GLU A 101 15.72 -8.72 3.56
CA GLU A 101 16.47 -9.80 4.21
C GLU A 101 15.71 -11.14 4.21
N GLN A 102 14.38 -11.10 4.20
CA GLN A 102 13.52 -12.29 4.15
C GLN A 102 12.79 -12.44 2.81
N ASP A 103 12.97 -11.50 1.88
CA ASP A 103 12.25 -11.43 0.61
C ASP A 103 10.72 -11.55 0.78
N THR A 104 10.18 -10.74 1.69
CA THR A 104 8.77 -10.79 2.11
C THR A 104 8.07 -9.44 2.05
N MET A 105 6.74 -9.46 1.92
CA MET A 105 5.89 -8.27 2.06
C MET A 105 4.89 -8.47 3.20
N THR A 106 4.68 -7.43 4.01
CA THR A 106 3.79 -7.48 5.19
C THR A 106 2.52 -6.64 5.01
N PHE A 107 1.36 -7.27 5.11
CA PHE A 107 0.04 -6.62 5.07
C PHE A 107 -0.30 -5.94 6.39
N SER A 108 -1.31 -5.07 6.38
CA SER A 108 -1.64 -4.20 7.52
C SER A 108 -2.19 -4.93 8.76
N ASP A 109 -2.55 -6.21 8.66
CA ASP A 109 -2.89 -7.05 9.81
C ASP A 109 -1.67 -7.80 10.39
N GLY A 110 -0.50 -7.68 9.76
CA GLY A 110 0.73 -8.38 10.14
C GLY A 110 1.03 -9.63 9.32
N LEU A 111 0.12 -10.07 8.44
CA LEU A 111 0.39 -11.21 7.55
C LEU A 111 1.62 -10.91 6.70
N THR A 112 2.62 -11.76 6.80
CA THR A 112 3.89 -11.63 6.08
C THR A 112 4.03 -12.81 5.13
N LEU A 113 4.08 -12.50 3.83
CA LEU A 113 4.14 -13.49 2.76
C LEU A 113 5.48 -13.41 2.05
N THR A 114 6.06 -14.56 1.73
CA THR A 114 7.23 -14.67 0.86
C THR A 114 6.87 -14.29 -0.57
N ARG A 115 7.88 -14.03 -1.41
CA ARG A 115 7.69 -13.84 -2.86
C ARG A 115 6.87 -14.96 -3.51
N THR A 116 7.14 -16.22 -3.18
CA THR A 116 6.38 -17.37 -3.72
C THR A 116 4.91 -17.32 -3.28
N GLN A 117 4.65 -16.98 -2.03
CA GLN A 117 3.28 -16.85 -1.53
C GLN A 117 2.56 -15.66 -2.16
N MET A 118 3.23 -14.54 -2.40
CA MET A 118 2.67 -13.39 -3.12
C MET A 118 2.28 -13.77 -4.57
N HIS A 119 3.11 -14.56 -5.26
CA HIS A 119 2.76 -15.15 -6.56
C HIS A 119 1.48 -15.98 -6.46
N ASN A 120 1.45 -16.91 -5.52
CA ASN A 120 0.34 -17.86 -5.35
C ASN A 120 -0.94 -17.19 -4.84
N ALA A 121 -0.83 -16.02 -4.19
CA ALA A 121 -1.95 -15.21 -3.73
C ALA A 121 -2.63 -14.40 -4.84
N GLY A 122 -2.12 -14.44 -6.08
CA GLY A 122 -2.79 -13.85 -7.25
C GLY A 122 -1.98 -12.82 -8.03
N PHE A 123 -0.78 -12.43 -7.58
CA PHE A 123 0.10 -11.60 -8.41
C PHE A 123 0.61 -12.37 -9.64
N GLY A 124 0.82 -13.68 -9.51
CA GLY A 124 1.23 -14.54 -10.62
C GLY A 124 2.46 -14.00 -11.36
N PRO A 125 2.43 -13.88 -12.70
CA PRO A 125 3.57 -13.38 -13.48
C PRO A 125 4.06 -11.98 -13.11
N LEU A 126 3.24 -11.14 -12.46
CA LEU A 126 3.62 -9.78 -12.07
C LEU A 126 4.49 -9.72 -10.81
N THR A 127 4.59 -10.82 -10.04
CA THR A 127 5.28 -10.82 -8.74
C THR A 127 6.69 -10.29 -8.81
N ASP A 128 7.49 -10.76 -9.77
CA ASP A 128 8.90 -10.39 -9.83
C ASP A 128 9.10 -8.92 -10.18
N LEU A 129 8.21 -8.34 -10.99
CA LEU A 129 8.23 -6.91 -11.31
C LEU A 129 7.86 -6.07 -10.08
N VAL A 130 6.85 -6.48 -9.32
CA VAL A 130 6.41 -5.77 -8.10
C VAL A 130 7.52 -5.77 -7.05
N PHE A 131 8.18 -6.90 -6.84
CA PHE A 131 9.31 -6.98 -5.93
C PHE A 131 10.55 -6.23 -6.44
N ALA A 132 10.79 -6.22 -7.75
CA ALA A 132 11.86 -5.42 -8.33
C ALA A 132 11.62 -3.93 -8.10
N PHE A 133 10.39 -3.46 -8.31
CA PHE A 133 9.99 -2.09 -7.99
C PHE A 133 10.17 -1.77 -6.50
N ALA A 134 9.73 -2.66 -5.60
CA ALA A 134 9.98 -2.49 -4.16
C ALA A 134 11.47 -2.39 -3.83
N GLY A 135 12.31 -3.21 -4.47
CA GLY A 135 13.76 -3.13 -4.34
C GLY A 135 14.35 -1.79 -4.81
N GLN A 136 13.81 -1.20 -5.89
CA GLN A 136 14.23 0.11 -6.39
C GLN A 136 13.73 1.28 -5.51
N LEU A 137 12.71 1.07 -4.66
CA LEU A 137 12.29 2.07 -3.67
C LEU A 137 13.20 2.10 -2.45
N LEU A 138 13.88 1.00 -2.09
CA LEU A 138 14.72 0.93 -0.88
C LEU A 138 15.83 2.01 -0.82
N PRO A 139 16.58 2.29 -1.91
CA PRO A 139 17.63 3.33 -1.88
C PRO A 139 17.09 4.75 -1.64
N LEU A 140 15.80 5.00 -1.92
CA LEU A 140 15.18 6.30 -1.68
C LEU A 140 14.96 6.57 -0.19
N GLN A 141 14.92 5.52 0.64
CA GLN A 141 14.73 5.61 2.10
C GLN A 141 13.53 6.49 2.50
N LEU A 142 12.43 6.36 1.75
CA LEU A 142 11.24 7.18 1.96
C LEU A 142 10.69 6.99 3.37
N ASP A 143 10.45 8.10 4.06
CA ASP A 143 9.74 8.07 5.32
C ASP A 143 8.20 8.01 5.12
N ASP A 144 7.45 7.86 6.21
CA ASP A 144 5.98 7.81 6.16
C ASP A 144 5.36 9.12 5.63
N THR A 145 6.05 10.25 5.84
CA THR A 145 5.60 11.56 5.35
C THR A 145 5.72 11.65 3.84
N GLU A 146 6.88 11.29 3.30
CA GLU A 146 7.16 11.28 1.87
C GLU A 146 6.26 10.28 1.14
N THR A 147 6.06 9.09 1.71
CA THR A 147 5.12 8.09 1.18
C THR A 147 3.68 8.62 1.17
N GLY A 148 3.27 9.30 2.24
CA GLY A 148 1.97 9.95 2.33
C GLY A 148 1.78 11.04 1.28
N LEU A 149 2.79 11.90 1.10
CA LEU A 149 2.78 12.96 0.09
C LEU A 149 2.74 12.41 -1.33
N LEU A 150 3.56 11.40 -1.64
CA LEU A 150 3.56 10.75 -2.96
C LEU A 150 2.20 10.10 -3.26
N SER A 151 1.60 9.43 -2.26
CA SER A 151 0.25 8.86 -2.39
C SER A 151 -0.81 9.94 -2.67
N ALA A 152 -0.71 11.11 -2.01
CA ALA A 152 -1.60 12.23 -2.24
C ALA A 152 -1.44 12.82 -3.65
N ILE A 153 -0.20 12.93 -4.15
CA ILE A 153 0.09 13.38 -5.51
C ILE A 153 -0.52 12.42 -6.54
N CYS A 154 -0.31 11.11 -6.39
CA CYS A 154 -0.92 10.11 -7.27
C CYS A 154 -2.45 10.24 -7.31
N LEU A 155 -3.08 10.46 -6.15
CA LEU A 155 -4.53 10.60 -6.06
C LEU A 155 -5.08 11.88 -6.71
N ILE A 156 -4.40 13.02 -6.52
CA ILE A 156 -4.93 14.33 -6.96
C ILE A 156 -4.60 14.59 -8.44
N CYS A 157 -3.70 13.81 -9.04
CA CYS A 157 -3.35 13.89 -10.46
C CYS A 157 -4.05 12.84 -11.35
N GLY A 158 -4.81 11.90 -10.75
CA GLY A 158 -5.52 10.83 -11.46
C GLY A 158 -6.73 11.27 -12.27
#